data_AF-A0A936VVW1-F1
#
_entry.id   AF-A0A936VVW1-F1
#
_cell.length_a   1.000
_cell.length_b   1.000
_cell.length_c   1.000
_cell.angle_alpha   90.00
_cell.angle_beta   90.00
_cell.angle_gamma   90.00
#
_symmetry.space_group_name_H-M   'P 1'
#
loop_
_entity.id
_entity.type
_entity.pdbx_description
1 polymer ?
#
loop_
_entity_poly.entity_id
_entity_poly.type
_entity_poly.pdbx_seq_one_letter_code
_entity_poly.pdbx_strand_id
1 'polypeptide(L)'
;MNSYLLFLFLCFFFFIQCKAKSENKETIKDLSAAKELSQNNDLPSDFLEFYKKFHEDSLYQLARIDFPLEGLPDNADPEFIGNEKYYWSADQWILNKAKFDDKKLYEVQYSNLANVIIEETITIKEYDLKIIRRFSKSGDGWKLIYYAGVNKYVSQ
;
A
#
# COMPACT_ATOMS: atom_id res chain seq x y z
N MET A 1 -68.26 0.89 21.56
CA MET A 1 -67.64 0.93 22.91
C MET A 1 -66.14 0.86 22.71
N ASN A 2 -65.52 2.00 22.46
CA ASN A 2 -64.96 2.95 23.45
C ASN A 2 -63.62 2.39 23.98
N SER A 3 -62.44 2.86 23.56
CA SER A 3 -61.90 4.23 23.53
C SER A 3 -61.53 4.75 24.94
N TYR A 4 -60.22 4.81 25.17
CA TYR A 4 -59.39 5.61 26.11
C TYR A 4 -59.64 5.56 27.63
N LEU A 5 -58.60 5.17 28.38
CA LEU A 5 -58.06 5.96 29.49
C LEU A 5 -56.64 5.44 29.83
N LEU A 6 -55.57 6.10 29.39
CA LEU A 6 -54.82 7.16 30.10
C LEU A 6 -54.23 6.67 31.44
N PHE A 7 -52.90 6.50 31.55
CA PHE A 7 -51.86 7.52 31.77
C PHE A 7 -51.45 7.56 33.25
N LEU A 8 -50.22 7.14 33.56
CA LEU A 8 -49.41 7.31 34.79
C LEU A 8 -48.28 6.27 34.63
N PHE A 9 -47.00 6.56 34.36
CA PHE A 9 -46.08 7.62 34.74
C PHE A 9 -44.95 7.54 33.69
N LEU A 10 -44.85 8.43 32.70
CA LEU A 10 -43.99 9.62 32.73
C LEU A 10 -42.98 9.65 33.89
N CYS A 11 -41.71 9.31 33.59
CA CYS A 11 -40.47 9.93 34.12
C CYS A 11 -39.29 8.94 34.06
N PHE A 12 -38.71 8.76 32.88
CA PHE A 12 -37.26 8.50 32.75
C PHE A 12 -36.74 9.20 31.49
N PHE A 13 -36.98 10.52 31.42
CA PHE A 13 -35.98 11.38 30.83
C PHE A 13 -34.83 11.45 31.84
N PHE A 14 -33.64 10.99 31.45
CA PHE A 14 -32.47 11.86 31.53
C PHE A 14 -31.27 11.30 30.76
N PHE A 15 -30.83 12.15 29.82
CA PHE A 15 -29.48 12.29 29.27
C PHE A 15 -28.80 11.11 28.57
N ILE A 16 -28.99 10.99 27.26
CA ILE A 16 -27.86 10.71 26.36
C ILE A 16 -28.03 11.55 25.08
N GLN A 17 -27.49 12.77 25.09
CA GLN A 17 -27.22 13.48 23.84
C GLN A 17 -25.93 14.28 23.98
N CYS A 18 -24.80 13.59 23.83
CA CYS A 18 -23.52 14.22 23.54
C CYS A 18 -23.52 14.66 22.08
N LYS A 19 -23.38 15.97 21.88
CA LYS A 19 -22.90 16.56 20.62
C LYS A 19 -21.42 16.19 20.43
N ALA A 20 -21.08 15.69 19.25
CA ALA A 20 -19.83 16.03 18.59
C ALA A 20 -20.01 15.83 17.08
N LYS A 21 -20.31 16.91 16.36
CA LYS A 21 -20.07 16.98 14.92
C LYS A 21 -18.56 17.15 14.77
N SER A 22 -17.85 16.04 14.56
CA SER A 22 -16.44 16.04 14.14
C SER A 22 -16.44 16.21 12.62
N GLU A 23 -16.11 17.42 12.15
CA GLU A 23 -15.56 17.58 10.81
C GLU A 23 -14.17 16.95 10.83
N ASN A 24 -14.07 15.74 10.28
CA ASN A 24 -12.82 14.98 10.21
C ASN A 24 -11.85 15.72 9.26
N LYS A 25 -10.91 16.45 9.88
CA LYS A 25 -9.73 17.04 9.26
C LYS A 25 -8.67 15.95 9.07
N GLU A 26 -8.92 15.01 8.16
CA GLU A 26 -7.93 13.98 7.74
C GLU A 26 -7.42 14.19 6.30
N THR A 27 -7.73 15.31 5.66
CA THR A 27 -7.36 15.55 4.26
C THR A 27 -5.92 16.06 4.07
N ILE A 28 -5.22 16.55 5.10
CA ILE A 28 -3.95 17.26 4.87
C ILE A 28 -2.70 16.35 4.83
N LYS A 29 -2.73 15.17 5.47
CA LYS A 29 -1.56 14.27 5.50
C LYS A 29 -1.48 13.31 4.31
N ASP A 30 -2.64 12.91 3.78
CA ASP A 30 -2.71 12.00 2.61
C ASP A 30 -2.37 12.71 1.30
N LEU A 31 -2.68 14.01 1.19
CA LEU A 31 -2.29 14.77 0.01
C LEU A 31 -0.78 15.02 -0.07
N SER A 32 -0.05 15.08 1.05
CA SER A 32 1.41 15.33 1.01
C SER A 32 2.19 14.12 0.51
N ALA A 33 1.82 12.89 0.92
CA ALA A 33 2.50 11.68 0.46
C ALA A 33 2.23 11.37 -1.02
N ALA A 34 0.97 11.51 -1.46
CA ALA A 34 0.60 11.34 -2.87
C ALA A 34 1.21 12.44 -3.77
N LYS A 35 1.27 13.69 -3.28
CA LYS A 35 1.89 14.81 -3.99
C LYS A 35 3.42 14.68 -4.06
N GLU A 36 4.07 14.12 -3.04
CA GLU A 36 5.51 13.85 -3.09
C GLU A 36 5.87 12.72 -4.06
N LEU A 37 5.03 11.69 -4.18
CA LEU A 37 5.18 10.66 -5.23
C LEU A 37 5.01 11.24 -6.65
N SER A 38 4.03 12.14 -6.84
CA SER A 38 3.67 12.68 -8.14
C SER A 38 4.60 13.79 -8.65
N GLN A 39 5.35 14.46 -7.77
CA GLN A 39 6.15 15.64 -8.14
C GLN A 39 7.55 15.29 -8.65
N ASN A 40 8.05 14.07 -8.40
CA ASN A 40 9.41 13.65 -8.80
C ASN A 40 9.44 12.55 -9.86
N ASN A 41 8.30 11.91 -10.15
CA ASN A 41 8.21 10.79 -11.09
C ASN A 41 6.93 10.95 -11.92
N ASP A 42 7.03 10.79 -13.23
CA ASP A 42 5.93 10.86 -14.21
C ASP A 42 4.98 9.65 -14.05
N LEU A 43 4.42 9.45 -12.86
CA LEU A 43 3.58 8.31 -12.52
C LEU A 43 2.12 8.60 -12.90
N PRO A 44 1.42 7.65 -13.55
CA PRO A 44 0.00 7.80 -13.85
C PRO A 44 -0.83 8.04 -12.57
N SER A 45 -1.82 8.93 -12.64
CA SER A 45 -2.65 9.26 -11.47
C SER A 45 -3.41 8.06 -10.91
N ASP A 46 -3.86 7.16 -11.78
CA ASP A 46 -4.54 5.92 -11.39
C ASP A 46 -3.58 4.90 -10.73
N PHE A 47 -2.28 4.96 -11.04
CA PHE A 47 -1.28 4.21 -10.29
C PHE A 47 -1.14 4.73 -8.86
N LEU A 48 -1.16 6.05 -8.64
CA LEU A 48 -1.07 6.63 -7.30
C LEU A 48 -2.24 6.21 -6.41
N GLU A 49 -3.46 6.20 -6.97
CA GLU A 49 -4.65 5.72 -6.26
C GLU A 49 -4.54 4.22 -5.92
N PHE A 50 -4.13 3.41 -6.89
CA PHE A 50 -3.85 1.99 -6.68
C PHE A 50 -2.80 1.80 -5.58
N TYR A 51 -1.66 2.49 -5.66
CA TYR A 51 -0.52 2.32 -4.77
C TYR A 51 -0.88 2.66 -3.32
N LYS A 52 -1.63 3.76 -3.11
CA LYS A 52 -2.15 4.13 -1.79
C LYS A 52 -2.98 2.98 -1.21
N LYS A 53 -3.99 2.54 -1.97
CA LYS A 53 -4.90 1.48 -1.52
C LYS A 53 -4.18 0.15 -1.30
N PHE A 54 -3.22 -0.19 -2.16
CA PHE A 54 -2.39 -1.39 -2.08
C PHE A 54 -1.62 -1.48 -0.75
N HIS A 55 -1.18 -0.37 -0.18
CA HIS A 55 -0.43 -0.36 1.07
C HIS A 55 -1.28 -0.13 2.33
N GLU A 56 -2.49 0.39 2.17
CA GLU A 56 -3.40 0.68 3.28
C GLU A 56 -4.37 -0.47 3.57
N ASP A 57 -4.85 -1.16 2.54
CA ASP A 57 -5.85 -2.22 2.64
C ASP A 57 -5.23 -3.59 2.34
N SER A 58 -5.16 -4.46 3.35
CA SER A 58 -4.56 -5.79 3.23
C SER A 58 -5.34 -6.74 2.32
N LEU A 59 -6.68 -6.64 2.30
CA LEU A 59 -7.51 -7.47 1.42
C LEU A 59 -7.35 -7.03 -0.03
N TYR A 60 -7.31 -5.71 -0.26
CA TYR A 60 -7.01 -5.17 -1.58
C TYR A 60 -5.59 -5.54 -2.04
N GLN A 61 -4.60 -5.49 -1.15
CA GLN A 61 -3.23 -5.92 -1.47
C GLN A 61 -3.20 -7.36 -1.99
N LEU A 62 -3.78 -8.30 -1.24
CA LEU A 62 -3.82 -9.71 -1.61
C LEU A 62 -4.58 -9.94 -2.92
N ALA A 63 -5.70 -9.23 -3.13
CA ALA A 63 -6.48 -9.31 -4.38
C ALA A 63 -5.76 -8.74 -5.61
N ARG A 64 -4.66 -8.00 -5.42
CA ARG A 64 -3.85 -7.38 -6.47
C ARG A 64 -2.51 -8.08 -6.68
N ILE A 65 -2.38 -9.29 -6.17
CA ILE A 65 -1.24 -10.18 -6.38
C ILE A 65 -1.78 -11.47 -6.97
N ASP A 66 -1.30 -11.84 -8.15
CA ASP A 66 -1.55 -13.18 -8.69
C ASP A 66 -0.42 -14.09 -8.19
N PHE A 67 -0.76 -15.04 -7.30
CA PHE A 67 0.18 -16.05 -6.83
C PHE A 67 0.21 -17.26 -7.77
N PRO A 68 1.35 -17.94 -7.97
CA PRO A 68 2.66 -17.66 -7.38
C PRO A 68 3.30 -16.37 -7.94
N LEU A 69 3.81 -15.52 -7.07
CA LEU A 69 4.39 -14.23 -7.44
C LEU A 69 5.90 -14.37 -7.64
N GLU A 70 6.40 -14.07 -8.83
CA GLU A 70 7.84 -14.10 -9.12
C GLU A 70 8.60 -13.08 -8.25
N GLY A 71 9.81 -13.42 -7.81
CA GLY A 71 10.52 -12.56 -6.88
C GLY A 71 11.84 -13.10 -6.39
N LEU A 72 12.32 -12.52 -5.28
CA LEU A 72 13.45 -12.99 -4.49
C LEU A 72 13.13 -12.87 -2.99
N PRO A 73 13.50 -13.86 -2.16
CA PRO A 73 13.36 -13.74 -0.72
C PRO A 73 14.34 -12.71 -0.15
N ASP A 74 14.19 -12.38 1.13
CA ASP A 74 15.15 -11.56 1.84
C ASP A 74 16.51 -12.27 1.96
N ASN A 75 17.61 -11.50 1.90
CA ASN A 75 18.99 -11.99 1.99
C ASN A 75 19.39 -13.03 0.94
N ALA A 76 18.71 -13.05 -0.20
CA ALA A 76 19.20 -13.70 -1.41
C ALA A 76 20.43 -12.95 -1.95
N ASP A 77 21.26 -13.67 -2.71
CA ASP A 77 22.32 -13.09 -3.53
C ASP A 77 21.80 -12.91 -4.97
N PRO A 78 21.48 -11.68 -5.41
CA PRO A 78 20.96 -11.41 -6.75
C PRO A 78 21.85 -11.89 -7.89
N GLU A 79 23.16 -12.04 -7.66
CA GLU A 79 24.12 -12.47 -8.67
C GLU A 79 24.28 -14.00 -8.72
N PHE A 80 23.93 -14.68 -7.62
CA PHE A 80 24.06 -16.13 -7.47
C PHE A 80 22.73 -16.89 -7.53
N ILE A 81 21.60 -16.21 -7.72
CA ILE A 81 20.39 -16.90 -8.17
C ILE A 81 20.73 -17.47 -9.54
N GLY A 82 20.87 -18.79 -9.61
CA GLY A 82 21.09 -19.47 -10.88
C GLY A 82 19.92 -19.26 -11.84
N ASN A 83 19.76 -20.15 -12.80
CA ASN A 83 18.62 -20.06 -13.75
C ASN A 83 17.25 -20.37 -13.10
N GLU A 84 17.20 -20.64 -11.80
CA GLU A 84 15.98 -20.98 -11.07
C GLU A 84 15.31 -19.72 -10.54
N LYS A 85 14.08 -19.47 -11.01
CA LYS A 85 13.24 -18.38 -10.51
C LYS A 85 12.67 -18.74 -9.13
N TYR A 86 12.69 -17.78 -8.21
CA TYR A 86 11.96 -17.89 -6.96
C TYR A 86 10.54 -17.35 -7.10
N TYR A 87 9.61 -17.98 -6.40
CA TYR A 87 8.21 -17.60 -6.39
C TYR A 87 7.68 -17.56 -4.95
N TRP A 88 7.05 -16.46 -4.58
CA TRP A 88 6.30 -16.31 -3.35
C TRP A 88 4.96 -17.05 -3.47
N SER A 89 4.64 -17.86 -2.48
CA SER A 89 3.28 -18.37 -2.28
C SER A 89 2.47 -17.42 -1.39
N ALA A 90 1.13 -17.54 -1.45
CA ALA A 90 0.23 -16.67 -0.70
C ALA A 90 0.42 -16.76 0.83
N ASP A 91 0.78 -17.93 1.34
CA ASP A 91 1.05 -18.19 2.76
C ASP A 91 2.41 -17.66 3.25
N GLN A 92 3.34 -17.41 2.33
CA GLN A 92 4.63 -16.76 2.63
C GLN A 92 4.56 -15.24 2.54
N TRP A 93 3.47 -14.68 2.00
CA TRP A 93 3.37 -13.26 1.73
C TRP A 93 3.29 -12.43 3.01
N ILE A 94 4.22 -11.49 3.15
CA ILE A 94 4.21 -10.50 4.23
C ILE A 94 3.57 -9.21 3.71
N LEU A 95 2.57 -8.71 4.43
CA LEU A 95 1.86 -7.50 4.03
C LEU A 95 2.80 -6.30 3.94
N ASN A 96 2.93 -5.76 2.73
CA ASN A 96 3.81 -4.63 2.46
C ASN A 96 3.15 -3.31 2.88
N LYS A 97 3.93 -2.38 3.44
CA LYS A 97 3.49 -1.03 3.84
C LYS A 97 4.36 0.04 3.18
N ALA A 98 3.77 1.19 2.85
CA ALA A 98 4.46 2.34 2.27
C ALA A 98 5.12 3.22 3.36
N LYS A 99 6.04 2.65 4.15
CA LYS A 99 6.74 3.35 5.25
C LYS A 99 8.20 3.68 4.89
N PHE A 100 8.39 4.44 3.82
CA PHE A 100 9.71 4.83 3.31
C PHE A 100 9.81 6.36 3.12
N ASP A 101 9.26 7.11 4.08
CA ASP A 101 9.15 8.57 4.04
C ASP A 101 10.38 9.30 4.62
N ASP A 102 11.16 8.65 5.49
CA ASP A 102 12.41 9.21 6.00
C ASP A 102 13.52 9.19 4.94
N LYS A 103 13.67 10.32 4.23
CA LYS A 103 14.70 10.52 3.19
C LYS A 103 16.14 10.40 3.71
N LYS A 104 16.39 10.43 5.03
CA LYS A 104 17.72 10.15 5.59
C LYS A 104 18.04 8.66 5.60
N LEU A 105 17.02 7.82 5.79
CA LEU A 105 17.15 6.37 5.86
C LEU A 105 16.95 5.71 4.50
N TYR A 106 16.04 6.26 3.70
CA TYR A 106 15.58 5.66 2.45
C TYR A 106 15.79 6.58 1.25
N GLU A 107 16.03 5.96 0.11
CA GLU A 107 15.87 6.57 -1.21
C GLU A 107 14.88 5.73 -2.00
N VAL A 108 13.84 6.37 -2.54
CA VAL A 108 12.81 5.70 -3.32
C VAL A 108 12.83 6.27 -4.74
N GLN A 109 12.99 5.38 -5.71
CA GLN A 109 13.07 5.70 -7.12
C GLN A 109 11.98 4.93 -7.86
N TYR A 110 11.37 5.58 -8.85
CA TYR A 110 10.40 4.93 -9.72
C TYR A 110 10.86 5.00 -11.16
N SER A 111 10.78 3.88 -11.87
CA SER A 111 10.93 3.82 -13.32
C SER A 111 9.58 3.52 -13.95
N ASN A 112 9.12 4.40 -14.83
CA ASN A 112 7.88 4.22 -15.58
C ASN A 112 8.21 3.75 -17.00
N LEU A 113 7.84 2.51 -17.31
CA LEU A 113 8.00 1.92 -18.62
C LEU A 113 6.66 1.96 -19.35
N ALA A 114 6.54 2.94 -20.25
CA ALA A 114 5.41 3.11 -21.17
C ALA A 114 4.02 3.19 -20.50
N ASN A 115 3.93 3.69 -19.25
CA ASN A 115 2.69 3.81 -18.47
C ASN A 115 1.97 2.48 -18.19
N VAL A 116 2.63 1.35 -18.43
CA VAL A 116 2.07 -0.01 -18.25
C VAL A 116 2.86 -0.83 -17.25
N ILE A 117 4.10 -0.46 -16.98
CA ILE A 117 4.93 -1.08 -15.95
C ILE A 117 5.57 0.04 -15.11
N ILE A 118 5.48 -0.10 -13.79
CA ILE A 118 6.15 0.78 -12.83
C ILE A 118 7.08 -0.09 -11.99
N GLU A 119 8.37 0.18 -12.03
CA GLU A 119 9.34 -0.41 -11.10
C GLU A 119 9.61 0.59 -9.97
N GLU A 120 9.48 0.14 -8.73
CA GLU A 120 9.85 0.88 -7.54
C GLU A 120 11.09 0.23 -6.93
N THR A 121 12.14 1.03 -6.77
CA THR A 121 13.36 0.64 -6.05
C THR A 121 13.46 1.45 -4.77
N ILE A 122 13.52 0.76 -3.64
CA ILE A 122 13.69 1.36 -2.32
C ILE A 122 15.07 0.97 -1.80
N THR A 123 15.97 1.93 -1.69
CA THR A 123 17.32 1.76 -1.15
C THR A 123 17.35 2.14 0.33
N ILE A 124 17.79 1.21 1.18
CA ILE A 124 18.10 1.39 2.60
C ILE A 124 19.56 1.84 2.70
N LYS A 125 19.76 3.14 2.95
CA LYS A 125 21.06 3.81 2.77
C LYS A 125 22.17 3.30 3.70
N GLU A 126 21.82 2.92 4.93
CA GLU A 126 22.81 2.48 5.93
C GLU A 126 23.58 1.24 5.49
N TYR A 127 22.91 0.32 4.79
CA TYR A 127 23.46 -0.99 4.44
C TYR A 127 23.60 -1.22 2.93
N ASP A 128 23.19 -0.24 2.12
CA ASP A 128 23.09 -0.36 0.66
C ASP A 128 22.28 -1.61 0.24
N LEU A 129 21.17 -1.84 0.93
CA LEU A 129 20.23 -2.90 0.64
C LEU A 129 19.05 -2.33 -0.12
N LYS A 130 18.44 -3.11 -1.01
CA LYS A 130 17.32 -2.67 -1.84
C LYS A 130 16.14 -3.63 -1.75
N ILE A 131 14.94 -3.05 -1.81
CA ILE A 131 13.69 -3.73 -2.09
C ILE A 131 13.28 -3.32 -3.51
N ILE A 132 12.83 -4.28 -4.33
CA ILE A 132 12.36 -3.99 -5.69
C ILE A 132 10.94 -4.52 -5.86
N ARG A 133 10.05 -3.68 -6.36
CA ARG A 133 8.68 -4.04 -6.73
C ARG A 133 8.42 -3.68 -8.18
N ARG A 134 7.73 -4.55 -8.92
CA ARG A 134 7.21 -4.19 -10.24
C ARG A 134 5.71 -4.35 -10.26
N PHE A 135 5.06 -3.31 -10.75
CA PHE A 135 3.63 -3.27 -10.94
C PHE A 135 3.33 -3.21 -12.42
N SER A 136 2.28 -3.89 -12.87
CA SER A 136 1.82 -3.81 -14.24
C SER A 136 0.34 -3.47 -14.31
N LYS A 137 -0.01 -2.64 -15.29
CA LYS A 137 -1.39 -2.29 -15.63
C LYS A 137 -1.90 -3.21 -16.72
N SER A 138 -3.03 -3.84 -16.45
CA SER A 138 -3.77 -4.67 -17.43
C SER A 138 -5.26 -4.27 -17.43
N GLY A 139 -6.09 -5.02 -18.16
CA GLY A 139 -7.54 -4.79 -18.18
C GLY A 139 -8.19 -4.82 -16.79
N ASP A 140 -7.66 -5.61 -15.87
CA ASP A 140 -8.15 -5.72 -14.48
C ASP A 140 -7.62 -4.59 -13.57
N GLY A 141 -6.84 -3.66 -14.12
CA GLY A 141 -6.14 -2.60 -13.41
C GLY A 141 -4.70 -2.98 -13.05
N TRP A 142 -4.13 -2.25 -12.10
CA TRP A 142 -2.78 -2.47 -11.60
C TRP A 142 -2.70 -3.72 -10.71
N LYS A 143 -1.61 -4.48 -10.86
CA LYS A 143 -1.24 -5.62 -10.02
C LYS A 143 0.25 -5.59 -9.72
N LEU A 144 0.66 -6.17 -8.59
CA LEU A 144 2.05 -6.47 -8.31
C LEU A 144 2.43 -7.75 -9.08
N ILE A 145 3.49 -7.68 -9.88
CA ILE A 145 3.94 -8.78 -10.75
C ILE A 145 5.35 -9.29 -10.41
N TYR A 146 6.08 -8.57 -9.57
CA TYR A 146 7.39 -9.00 -9.06
C TYR A 146 7.68 -8.38 -7.70
N TYR A 147 8.22 -9.17 -6.77
CA TYR A 147 8.72 -8.68 -5.48
C TYR A 147 10.05 -9.29 -5.10
N ALA A 148 11.09 -8.47 -5.04
CA ALA A 148 12.33 -8.82 -4.36
C ALA A 148 12.34 -8.20 -2.97
N GLY A 149 12.51 -9.07 -1.97
CA GLY A 149 12.76 -8.69 -0.59
C GLY A 149 14.07 -7.91 -0.42
N VAL A 150 14.45 -7.68 0.83
CA VAL A 150 15.66 -6.90 1.17
C VAL A 150 16.90 -7.67 0.74
N ASN A 151 17.57 -7.18 -0.31
CA ASN A 151 18.72 -7.83 -0.90
C ASN A 151 19.83 -6.83 -1.22
N LYS A 152 21.08 -7.30 -1.26
CA LYS A 152 22.20 -6.48 -1.70
C LYS A 152 22.35 -6.60 -3.21
N TYR A 153 22.43 -5.48 -3.91
CA TYR A 153 22.66 -5.45 -5.36
C TYR A 153 24.02 -4.82 -5.60
N VAL A 154 24.82 -5.40 -6.48
CA VAL A 154 26.10 -4.78 -6.86
C VAL A 154 25.81 -3.50 -7.63
N SER A 155 26.51 -2.43 -7.25
CA SER A 155 26.49 -1.16 -7.97
C SER A 155 27.03 -1.39 -9.39
N GLN A 156 26.20 -1.13 -10.40
CA GLN A 156 26.62 -1.08 -11.81
C GLN A 156 27.53 0.13 -12.06
#